data_AF-A0A1I0Q0D5-F1
#
_entry.id   AF-A0A1I0Q0D5-F1
#
_cell.length_a   1.000
_cell.length_b   1.000
_cell.length_c   1.000
_cell.angle_alpha   90.00
_cell.angle_beta   90.00
_cell.angle_gamma   90.00
#
_symmetry.space_group_name_H-M   'P 1'
#
loop_
_entity.id
_entity.type
_entity.pdbx_description
1 polymer ?
#
loop_
_entity_poly.entity_id
_entity_poly.type
_entity_poly.pdbx_seq_one_letter_code
_entity_poly.pdbx_strand_id
1 'polypeptide(L)'
;MIDKIRDSFPEGLTEYYKSGKMPDCVSLDMRYNLKAHSKRLESKGITYNVMFKDTNEGAPGDITKETGNFRSRMCWKRYNFIAAFTDIGKTTVKRDVANDDYLYCQIIERIGQRAEAEMPFTCPNCGHESTRDKFRDGCPMCGTAFLDHDLYPCVNSYHIIPRPLPTQKLFNKALMMAIFLAIFFGFMIGFVAAFAYGASSQNFLIGLGAFVVGWIAGATCTFVPTYLLINFVVAVKTTVGVIDMTANTHDIRVAERSKGDMERAMSAYDKDFSFEVFEGKVLSMLQTIAYSENRAECNMYVGKDDLSFLDDIIDIEYRGAMQFIKCTTIDGILHLVVKAYLDDVYYRAGEFKGVKENFILDIIRDEKAKTQVEFSPRAVNCPTCASTFDAVVKKHCPNCGTRYDLVSKEWTILKIQKEIPQQK
;
A
#
# COMPACT_ATOMS: atom_id res chain seq x y z
N MET A 1 -2.04 20.57 11.17
CA MET A 1 -2.16 19.25 11.83
C MET A 1 -2.07 18.12 10.82
N ILE A 2 -2.91 18.10 9.78
CA ILE A 2 -2.91 17.03 8.76
C ILE A 2 -1.60 16.92 7.99
N ASP A 3 -1.00 18.03 7.57
CA ASP A 3 0.33 17.99 6.93
C ASP A 3 1.39 17.36 7.84
N LYS A 4 1.32 17.65 9.15
CA LYS A 4 2.22 17.05 10.14
C LYS A 4 2.01 15.53 10.21
N ILE A 5 0.76 15.05 10.20
CA ILE A 5 0.44 13.61 10.19
C ILE A 5 0.93 12.95 8.89
N ARG A 6 0.68 13.58 7.73
CA ARG A 6 1.16 13.12 6.42
C ARG A 6 2.68 12.97 6.42
N ASP A 7 3.38 13.97 6.93
CA ASP A 7 4.84 14.02 6.85
C ASP A 7 5.51 13.14 7.92
N SER A 8 4.89 12.94 9.09
CA SER A 8 5.43 12.08 10.16
C SER A 8 5.13 10.59 9.96
N PHE A 9 4.04 10.24 9.27
CA PHE A 9 3.63 8.85 9.08
C PHE A 9 4.68 7.93 8.40
N PRO A 10 5.38 8.35 7.33
CA PRO A 10 6.39 7.51 6.66
C PRO A 10 7.60 7.22 7.56
N GLU A 11 8.01 8.21 8.34
CA GLU A 11 9.06 8.05 9.36
C GLU A 11 8.60 7.10 10.47
N GLY A 12 7.36 7.24 10.92
CA GLY A 12 6.74 6.35 11.89
C GLY A 12 6.63 4.90 11.41
N LEU A 13 6.27 4.65 10.16
CA LEU A 13 6.28 3.30 9.55
C LEU A 13 7.69 2.72 9.51
N THR A 14 8.68 3.54 9.15
CA THR A 14 10.09 3.13 9.15
C THR A 14 10.58 2.78 10.55
N GLU A 15 10.20 3.57 11.56
CA GLU A 15 10.54 3.31 12.96
C GLU A 15 9.85 2.03 13.48
N TYR A 16 8.59 1.81 13.12
CA TYR A 16 7.82 0.63 13.52
C TYR A 16 8.51 -0.69 13.12
N TYR A 17 8.92 -0.83 11.87
CA TYR A 17 9.60 -2.06 11.43
C TYR A 17 11.05 -2.20 11.92
N LYS A 18 11.63 -1.13 12.50
CA LYS A 18 12.98 -1.16 13.10
C LYS A 18 12.98 -1.42 14.61
N SER A 19 12.05 -0.80 15.35
CA SER A 19 12.03 -0.80 16.82
C SER A 19 10.75 -1.35 17.43
N GLY A 20 9.73 -1.63 16.63
CA GLY A 20 8.39 -2.05 17.08
C GLY A 20 7.51 -0.91 17.57
N LYS A 21 8.00 0.34 17.56
CA LYS A 21 7.23 1.51 18.02
C LYS A 21 6.15 1.88 17.01
N MET A 22 4.90 1.83 17.43
CA MET A 22 3.74 2.11 16.56
C MET A 22 3.77 3.57 16.07
N PRO A 23 3.39 3.85 14.80
CA PRO A 23 3.30 5.22 14.32
C PRO A 23 2.24 6.02 15.09
N ASP A 24 2.40 7.33 15.11
CA ASP A 24 1.44 8.25 15.70
C ASP A 24 0.20 8.41 14.79
N CYS A 25 -0.96 8.68 15.40
CA CYS A 25 -2.19 9.03 14.66
C CYS A 25 -2.62 8.01 13.59
N VAL A 26 -2.55 6.71 13.88
CA VAL A 26 -3.05 5.64 13.00
C VAL A 26 -4.36 5.09 13.54
N SER A 27 -5.28 4.68 12.65
CA SER A 27 -6.54 4.04 13.03
C SER A 27 -6.29 2.74 13.79
N LEU A 28 -7.28 2.31 14.58
CA LEU A 28 -7.18 1.07 15.34
C LEU A 28 -7.03 -0.14 14.39
N ASP A 29 -7.80 -0.14 13.31
CA ASP A 29 -7.75 -1.14 12.24
C ASP A 29 -6.36 -1.24 11.60
N MET A 30 -5.71 -0.12 11.29
CA MET A 30 -4.35 -0.15 10.73
C MET A 30 -3.32 -0.67 11.76
N ARG A 31 -3.49 -0.36 13.05
CA ARG A 31 -2.60 -0.90 14.11
C ARG A 31 -2.69 -2.42 14.19
N TYR A 32 -3.90 -2.99 14.10
CA TYR A 32 -4.08 -4.44 14.07
C TYR A 32 -3.40 -5.09 12.89
N ASN A 33 -3.59 -4.51 11.71
CA ASN A 33 -2.93 -4.95 10.49
C ASN A 33 -1.40 -4.93 10.63
N LEU A 34 -0.81 -3.81 11.08
CA LEU A 34 0.64 -3.71 11.29
C LEU A 34 1.17 -4.78 12.26
N LYS A 35 0.48 -5.01 13.39
CA LYS A 35 0.82 -6.08 14.34
C LYS A 35 0.71 -7.47 13.70
N ALA A 36 -0.34 -7.72 12.92
CA ALA A 36 -0.55 -8.99 12.25
C ALA A 36 0.53 -9.26 11.18
N HIS A 37 0.90 -8.23 10.41
CA HIS A 37 1.96 -8.30 9.41
C HIS A 37 3.31 -8.61 10.06
N SER A 38 3.70 -7.89 11.12
CA SER A 38 4.94 -8.15 11.85
C SER A 38 5.00 -9.58 12.40
N LYS A 39 3.90 -10.07 13.02
CA LYS A 39 3.82 -11.45 13.49
C LYS A 39 3.95 -12.47 12.35
N ARG A 40 3.34 -12.21 11.19
CA ARG A 40 3.47 -13.07 10.00
C ARG A 40 4.92 -13.15 9.53
N LEU A 41 5.61 -12.01 9.44
CA LEU A 41 7.02 -11.97 9.06
C LEU A 41 7.91 -12.74 10.06
N GLU A 42 7.70 -12.54 11.36
CA GLU A 42 8.39 -13.27 12.43
C GLU A 42 8.17 -14.78 12.32
N SER A 43 6.92 -15.22 12.11
CA SER A 43 6.57 -16.65 11.99
C SER A 43 7.26 -17.34 10.80
N LYS A 44 7.61 -16.57 9.76
CA LYS A 44 8.29 -17.06 8.55
C LYS A 44 9.80 -16.80 8.58
N GLY A 45 10.33 -16.19 9.64
CA GLY A 45 11.74 -15.85 9.76
C GLY A 45 12.20 -14.76 8.78
N ILE A 46 11.31 -13.85 8.39
CA ILE A 46 11.60 -12.81 7.39
C ILE A 46 11.81 -11.47 8.11
N THR A 47 12.89 -10.78 7.76
CA THR A 47 13.10 -9.39 8.14
C THR A 47 12.59 -8.47 7.05
N TYR A 48 11.71 -7.53 7.41
CA TYR A 48 11.20 -6.51 6.50
C TYR A 48 11.82 -5.15 6.83
N ASN A 49 12.55 -4.58 5.87
CA ASN A 49 13.14 -3.25 5.98
C ASN A 49 12.43 -2.30 5.03
N VAL A 50 11.72 -1.32 5.60
CA VAL A 50 11.07 -0.26 4.86
C VAL A 50 11.76 1.07 5.13
N MET A 51 11.97 1.89 4.10
CA MET A 51 12.48 3.26 4.22
C MET A 51 11.84 4.17 3.19
N PHE A 52 11.42 5.34 3.66
CA PHE A 52 10.95 6.44 2.82
C PHE A 52 12.00 7.55 2.83
N LYS A 53 12.52 7.93 1.67
CA LYS A 53 13.42 9.09 1.54
C LYS A 53 12.71 10.19 0.78
N ASP A 54 12.50 11.32 1.44
CA ASP A 54 11.87 12.48 0.83
C ASP A 54 12.67 12.92 -0.40
N THR A 55 11.96 13.12 -1.51
CA THR A 55 12.51 13.78 -2.68
C THR A 55 12.14 15.25 -2.57
N ASN A 56 13.12 16.15 -2.53
CA ASN A 56 12.89 17.61 -2.57
C ASN A 56 12.19 18.10 -3.88
N GLU A 57 11.67 17.19 -4.70
CA GLU A 57 11.05 17.42 -5.99
C GLU A 57 9.55 17.13 -5.94
N GLY A 58 8.72 18.16 -6.11
CA GLY A 58 7.26 18.05 -6.21
C GLY A 58 6.52 18.53 -4.96
N ALA A 59 5.53 19.38 -5.14
CA ALA A 59 4.67 19.82 -4.05
C ALA A 59 3.77 18.65 -3.60
N PRO A 60 3.56 18.47 -2.28
CA PRO A 60 2.51 17.57 -1.81
C PRO A 60 1.16 18.06 -2.31
N GLY A 61 0.21 17.14 -2.49
CA GLY A 61 -1.16 17.46 -2.85
C GLY A 61 -2.15 16.77 -1.92
N ASP A 62 -3.37 17.28 -1.91
CA ASP A 62 -4.47 16.67 -1.18
C ASP A 62 -5.81 16.86 -1.90
N ILE A 63 -6.69 15.86 -1.78
CA ILE A 63 -8.10 15.95 -2.15
C ILE A 63 -8.92 15.68 -0.90
N THR A 64 -9.86 16.57 -0.64
CA THR A 64 -10.76 16.48 0.51
C THR A 64 -12.17 16.13 0.04
N LYS A 65 -12.81 15.17 0.71
CA LYS A 65 -14.20 14.80 0.51
C LYS A 65 -14.91 14.75 1.86
N GLU A 66 -16.06 15.40 1.95
CA GLU A 66 -16.92 15.36 3.13
C GLU A 66 -18.09 14.42 2.86
N THR A 67 -18.29 13.44 3.74
CA THR A 67 -19.38 12.46 3.65
C THR A 67 -19.98 12.26 5.03
N GLY A 68 -21.24 12.65 5.20
CA GLY A 68 -21.93 12.61 6.49
C GLY A 68 -21.17 13.40 7.56
N ASN A 69 -20.68 12.69 8.57
CA ASN A 69 -19.95 13.27 9.70
C ASN A 69 -18.42 13.12 9.59
N PHE A 70 -17.92 12.63 8.46
CA PHE A 70 -16.50 12.41 8.21
C PHE A 70 -15.99 13.32 7.10
N ARG A 71 -14.75 13.77 7.26
CA ARG A 71 -13.97 14.45 6.23
C ARG A 71 -12.78 13.58 5.92
N SER A 72 -12.80 12.95 4.75
CA SER A 72 -11.67 12.18 4.24
C SER A 72 -10.73 13.07 3.44
N ARG A 73 -9.45 13.06 3.77
CA ARG A 73 -8.39 13.76 3.04
C ARG A 73 -7.42 12.73 2.49
N MET A 74 -7.44 12.54 1.18
CA MET A 74 -6.42 11.77 0.48
C MET A 74 -5.24 12.70 0.23
N CYS A 75 -4.16 12.51 0.99
CA CYS A 75 -2.93 13.28 0.85
C CYS A 75 -1.89 12.45 0.10
N TRP A 76 -1.09 13.09 -0.76
CA TRP A 76 0.04 12.42 -1.40
C TRP A 76 1.29 13.26 -1.40
N LYS A 77 2.43 12.59 -1.30
CA LYS A 77 3.75 13.20 -1.39
C LYS A 77 4.73 12.22 -2.02
N ARG A 78 5.76 12.77 -2.67
CA ARG A 78 6.76 12.00 -3.39
C ARG A 78 7.85 11.49 -2.45
N TYR A 79 8.18 10.21 -2.56
CA TYR A 79 9.24 9.56 -1.80
C TYR A 79 10.01 8.58 -2.70
N ASN A 80 11.31 8.41 -2.44
CA ASN A 80 12.00 7.20 -2.86
C ASN A 80 11.69 6.12 -1.82
N PHE A 81 10.94 5.11 -2.24
CA PHE A 81 10.51 4.01 -1.39
C PHE A 81 11.44 2.80 -1.57
N ILE A 82 11.97 2.30 -0.46
CA ILE A 82 12.82 1.11 -0.44
C ILE A 82 12.16 0.11 0.50
N ALA A 83 11.70 -1.01 -0.06
CA ALA A 83 11.21 -2.16 0.68
C ALA A 83 12.11 -3.37 0.39
N ALA A 84 12.62 -4.01 1.44
CA ALA A 84 13.44 -5.20 1.30
C ALA A 84 13.00 -6.29 2.26
N PHE A 85 12.72 -7.47 1.70
CA PHE A 85 12.49 -8.69 2.45
C PHE A 85 13.78 -9.51 2.46
N THR A 86 14.21 -9.91 3.66
CA THR A 86 15.41 -10.71 3.86
C THR A 86 15.05 -11.95 4.64
N ASP A 87 15.28 -13.12 4.06
CA ASP A 87 15.19 -14.40 4.76
C ASP A 87 16.47 -14.72 5.54
N ILE A 88 16.36 -15.51 6.61
CA ILE A 88 17.47 -15.97 7.47
C ILE A 88 18.50 -16.82 6.67
N GLY A 89 18.21 -17.21 5.42
CA GLY A 89 19.08 -17.97 4.50
C GLY A 89 19.83 -17.21 3.39
N LYS A 90 19.82 -15.87 3.35
CA LYS A 90 20.50 -14.96 2.36
C LYS A 90 19.71 -14.53 1.12
N THR A 91 18.48 -14.99 0.87
CA THR A 91 17.68 -14.40 -0.21
C THR A 91 17.18 -13.02 0.22
N THR A 92 17.71 -11.97 -0.42
CA THR A 92 17.16 -10.62 -0.28
C THR A 92 16.39 -10.28 -1.55
N VAL A 93 15.07 -10.15 -1.45
CA VAL A 93 14.34 -9.39 -2.47
C VAL A 93 14.30 -7.95 -2.03
N LYS A 94 15.17 -7.17 -2.65
CA LYS A 94 15.04 -5.72 -2.65
C LYS A 94 13.98 -5.38 -3.68
N ARG A 95 12.82 -4.94 -3.22
CA ARG A 95 11.98 -4.06 -4.01
C ARG A 95 12.62 -2.67 -3.92
N ASP A 96 13.79 -2.53 -4.56
CA ASP A 96 14.43 -1.24 -4.76
C ASP A 96 13.70 -0.57 -5.93
N VAL A 97 12.53 0.00 -5.62
CA VAL A 97 11.91 0.94 -6.52
C VAL A 97 12.65 2.24 -6.33
N ALA A 98 13.85 2.33 -6.90
CA ALA A 98 14.59 3.59 -7.06
C ALA A 98 13.88 4.49 -8.10
N ASN A 99 12.55 4.60 -8.01
CA ASN A 99 11.72 5.46 -8.83
C ASN A 99 10.93 6.40 -7.91
N ASP A 100 10.64 7.56 -8.47
CA ASP A 100 9.92 8.68 -7.87
C ASP A 100 8.46 8.29 -7.54
N ASP A 101 8.25 7.52 -6.49
CA ASP A 101 6.96 6.96 -6.11
C ASP A 101 6.12 7.98 -5.32
N TYR A 102 4.79 7.85 -5.43
CA TYR A 102 3.85 8.63 -4.63
C TYR A 102 3.29 7.77 -3.52
N LEU A 103 3.52 8.21 -2.28
CA LEU A 103 2.81 7.67 -1.12
C LEU A 103 1.49 8.41 -0.99
N TYR A 104 0.39 7.67 -1.04
CA TYR A 104 -0.95 8.15 -0.76
C TYR A 104 -1.33 7.72 0.65
N CYS A 105 -1.74 8.68 1.47
CA CYS A 105 -2.25 8.47 2.82
C CYS A 105 -3.67 9.00 2.89
N GLN A 106 -4.62 8.14 3.25
CA GLN A 106 -5.98 8.53 3.52
C GLN A 106 -6.10 8.90 5.00
N ILE A 107 -6.27 10.18 5.27
CA ILE A 107 -6.45 10.72 6.61
C ILE A 107 -7.93 11.00 6.80
N ILE A 108 -8.55 10.34 7.77
CA ILE A 108 -9.95 10.59 8.12
C ILE A 108 -9.99 11.59 9.27
N GLU A 109 -10.82 12.60 9.12
CA GLU A 109 -11.20 13.58 10.14
C GLU A 109 -12.68 13.43 10.45
N ARG A 110 -13.09 13.82 11.65
CA ARG A 110 -14.50 13.92 12.00
C ARG A 110 -14.95 15.38 12.03
N ILE A 111 -16.05 15.67 11.36
CA ILE A 111 -16.61 17.02 11.27
C ILE A 111 -17.18 17.42 12.64
N GLY A 112 -16.84 18.61 13.11
CA GLY A 112 -17.39 19.18 14.36
C GLY A 112 -16.68 18.79 15.66
N GLN A 113 -15.75 17.83 15.65
CA GLN A 113 -14.86 17.58 16.80
C GLN A 113 -13.50 18.23 16.53
N ARG A 114 -13.10 19.21 17.36
CA ARG A 114 -11.68 19.58 17.44
C ARG A 114 -10.94 18.40 18.05
N ALA A 115 -10.09 17.79 17.25
CA ALA A 115 -9.20 16.74 17.70
C ALA A 115 -8.03 17.35 18.49
N GLU A 116 -8.27 17.65 19.75
CA GLU A 116 -7.16 17.85 20.68
C GLU A 116 -6.90 16.51 21.35
N ALA A 117 -5.75 15.91 21.04
CA ALA A 117 -5.27 14.66 21.63
C ALA A 117 -5.20 14.71 23.18
N GLU A 118 -5.28 15.91 23.74
CA GLU A 118 -5.27 16.24 25.16
C GLU A 118 -6.66 16.28 25.80
N MET A 119 -7.75 16.09 25.04
CA MET A 119 -9.08 16.01 25.65
C MET A 119 -9.13 14.85 26.65
N PRO A 120 -9.65 15.08 27.87
CA PRO A 120 -9.85 14.02 28.83
C PRO A 120 -10.88 13.03 28.30
N PHE A 121 -10.60 11.75 28.47
CA PHE A 121 -11.49 10.66 28.17
C PHE A 121 -11.66 9.78 29.41
N THR A 122 -12.92 9.50 29.73
CA THR A 122 -13.29 8.65 30.87
C THR A 122 -13.71 7.27 30.38
N CYS A 123 -13.05 6.23 30.90
CA CYS A 123 -13.39 4.86 30.59
C CYS A 123 -14.84 4.54 31.00
N PRO A 124 -15.70 4.07 30.10
CA PRO A 124 -17.09 3.71 30.45
C PRO A 124 -17.18 2.45 31.32
N ASN A 125 -16.12 1.64 31.40
CA ASN A 125 -16.12 0.43 32.22
C ASN A 125 -15.63 0.68 33.66
N CYS A 126 -14.55 1.43 33.84
CA CYS A 126 -13.92 1.63 35.16
C CYS A 126 -13.91 3.08 35.66
N GLY A 127 -14.37 4.04 34.87
CA GLY A 127 -14.36 5.45 35.24
C GLY A 127 -12.98 6.12 35.23
N HIS A 128 -11.91 5.43 34.81
CA HIS A 128 -10.58 6.04 34.74
C HIS A 128 -10.54 7.13 33.68
N GLU A 129 -10.08 8.31 34.08
CA GLU A 129 -9.86 9.45 33.20
C GLU A 129 -8.38 9.54 32.79
N SER A 130 -8.14 9.61 31.49
CA SER A 130 -6.80 9.86 30.94
C SER A 130 -6.90 10.63 29.63
N THR A 131 -5.76 10.96 29.03
CA THR A 131 -5.76 11.52 27.68
C THR A 131 -6.24 10.50 26.67
N ARG A 132 -7.00 10.95 25.68
CA ARG A 132 -7.55 10.11 24.59
C ARG A 132 -6.51 9.16 24.00
N ASP A 133 -5.29 9.64 23.73
CA ASP A 133 -4.24 8.83 23.10
C ASP A 133 -3.86 7.56 23.88
N LYS A 134 -3.96 7.59 25.21
CA LYS A 134 -3.65 6.44 26.08
C LYS A 134 -4.68 5.32 26.03
N PHE A 135 -5.86 5.56 25.46
CA PHE A 135 -6.92 4.56 25.32
C PHE A 135 -6.88 3.79 23.99
N ARG A 136 -5.93 4.10 23.09
CA ARG A 136 -5.81 3.44 21.78
C ARG A 136 -5.64 1.92 21.86
N ASP A 137 -4.86 1.43 22.83
CA ASP A 137 -4.62 -0.01 23.04
C ASP A 137 -5.54 -0.60 24.14
N GLY A 138 -6.59 0.13 24.53
CA GLY A 138 -7.49 -0.21 25.63
C GLY A 138 -7.27 0.68 26.86
N CYS A 139 -8.14 0.56 27.86
CA CYS A 139 -8.03 1.37 29.08
C CYS A 139 -6.74 1.03 29.86
N PRO A 140 -5.89 2.03 30.20
CA PRO A 140 -4.64 1.77 30.91
C PRO A 140 -4.82 1.22 32.33
N MET A 141 -6.00 1.41 32.93
CA MET A 141 -6.30 0.90 34.28
C MET A 141 -6.91 -0.49 34.28
N CYS A 142 -7.95 -0.72 33.49
CA CYS A 142 -8.72 -1.97 33.53
C CYS A 142 -8.54 -2.85 32.28
N GLY A 143 -7.74 -2.43 31.31
CA GLY A 143 -7.49 -3.19 30.07
C GLY A 143 -8.71 -3.33 29.17
N THR A 144 -9.76 -2.53 29.37
CA THR A 144 -10.99 -2.64 28.56
C THR A 144 -10.70 -2.29 27.12
N ALA A 145 -10.96 -3.23 26.21
CA ALA A 145 -10.94 -3.06 24.77
C ALA A 145 -12.24 -2.40 24.29
N PHE A 146 -12.11 -1.54 23.28
CA PHE A 146 -13.22 -0.81 22.68
C PHE A 146 -13.41 -1.25 21.23
N LEU A 147 -14.67 -1.30 20.77
CA LEU A 147 -15.02 -1.63 19.38
C LEU A 147 -14.63 -0.55 18.38
N ASP A 148 -14.68 0.71 18.81
CA ASP A 148 -14.39 1.85 17.95
C ASP A 148 -13.69 2.91 18.79
N HIS A 149 -12.44 3.17 18.43
CA HIS A 149 -11.66 4.27 18.97
C HIS A 149 -10.79 4.83 17.85
N ASP A 150 -11.43 5.19 16.73
CA ASP A 150 -10.77 6.06 15.79
C ASP A 150 -10.64 7.46 16.42
N LEU A 151 -9.49 7.67 17.06
CA LEU A 151 -9.03 9.01 17.37
C LEU A 151 -8.69 9.72 16.07
N TYR A 152 -9.70 10.36 15.51
CA TYR A 152 -9.53 11.25 14.39
C TYR A 152 -8.81 12.54 14.85
N PRO A 153 -7.95 13.13 14.01
CA PRO A 153 -7.52 12.62 12.72
C PRO A 153 -6.64 11.39 12.83
N CYS A 154 -6.86 10.42 11.95
CA CYS A 154 -6.01 9.24 11.85
C CYS A 154 -5.75 8.84 10.40
N VAL A 155 -4.61 8.21 10.16
CA VAL A 155 -4.32 7.52 8.90
C VAL A 155 -5.12 6.22 8.90
N ASN A 156 -6.07 6.10 7.98
CA ASN A 156 -6.97 4.96 7.85
C ASN A 156 -6.40 3.89 6.91
N SER A 157 -5.84 4.34 5.79
CA SER A 157 -5.19 3.48 4.79
C SER A 157 -4.02 4.22 4.14
N TYR A 158 -3.06 3.46 3.61
CA TYR A 158 -2.00 4.00 2.76
C TYR A 158 -1.73 3.06 1.60
N HIS A 159 -1.24 3.61 0.50
CA HIS A 159 -0.77 2.83 -0.64
C HIS A 159 0.31 3.59 -1.40
N ILE A 160 1.14 2.84 -2.11
CA ILE A 160 2.23 3.40 -2.91
C ILE A 160 1.91 3.11 -4.36
N ILE A 161 1.95 4.16 -5.18
CA ILE A 161 1.80 4.00 -6.63
C ILE A 161 3.16 4.24 -7.26
N PRO A 162 3.77 3.18 -7.84
CA PRO A 162 5.05 3.34 -8.49
C PRO A 162 4.88 4.15 -9.77
N ARG A 163 5.88 4.99 -10.09
CA ARG A 163 5.87 5.68 -11.38
C ARG A 163 6.35 4.74 -12.49
N PRO A 164 5.54 4.45 -13.52
CA PRO A 164 5.93 3.54 -14.59
C PRO A 164 6.85 4.20 -15.64
N LEU A 165 7.00 5.54 -15.62
CA LEU A 165 7.76 6.27 -16.63
C LEU A 165 9.24 6.38 -16.27
N PRO A 166 10.16 6.11 -17.21
CA PRO A 166 11.59 6.26 -16.98
C PRO A 166 11.91 7.71 -16.61
N THR A 167 12.66 7.88 -15.52
CA THR A 167 13.07 9.20 -15.02
C THR A 167 14.06 9.86 -15.99
N GLN A 168 14.08 11.20 -16.04
CA GLN A 168 15.08 11.95 -16.84
C GLN A 168 16.52 11.53 -16.51
N LYS A 169 16.77 11.03 -15.30
CA LYS A 169 18.06 10.50 -14.85
C LYS A 169 18.50 9.26 -15.66
N LEU A 170 17.58 8.37 -16.02
CA LEU A 170 17.87 7.21 -16.89
C LEU A 170 18.28 7.67 -18.29
N PHE A 171 17.55 8.63 -18.85
CA PHE A 171 17.88 9.20 -20.17
C PHE A 171 19.26 9.89 -20.16
N ASN A 172 19.54 10.69 -19.14
CA ASN A 172 20.83 11.39 -18.99
C ASN A 172 22.01 10.42 -18.81
N LYS A 173 21.84 9.36 -18.00
CA LYS A 173 22.89 8.32 -17.85
C LYS A 173 23.13 7.57 -19.16
N ALA A 174 22.07 7.23 -19.89
CA ALA A 174 22.20 6.56 -21.19
C ALA A 174 22.87 7.45 -22.24
N LEU A 175 22.51 8.75 -22.27
CA LEU A 175 23.15 9.73 -23.14
C LEU A 175 24.64 9.89 -22.82
N MET A 176 25.02 9.99 -21.54
CA MET A 176 26.43 10.06 -21.13
C MET A 176 27.21 8.80 -21.53
N MET A 177 26.60 7.61 -21.41
CA MET A 177 27.20 6.36 -21.86
C MET A 177 27.40 6.32 -23.38
N ALA A 178 26.42 6.80 -24.16
CA ALA A 178 26.53 6.89 -25.62
C ALA A 178 27.64 7.85 -26.06
N ILE A 179 27.76 9.01 -25.41
CA ILE A 179 28.84 9.98 -25.66
C ILE A 179 30.19 9.34 -25.33
N PHE A 180 30.31 8.66 -24.20
CA PHE A 180 31.56 7.99 -23.80
C PHE A 180 31.98 6.90 -24.79
N LEU A 181 31.04 6.04 -25.22
CA LEU A 181 31.27 5.02 -26.23
C LEU A 181 31.70 5.61 -27.58
N ALA A 182 31.04 6.69 -28.01
CA ALA A 182 31.37 7.36 -29.26
C ALA A 182 32.78 7.97 -29.24
N ILE A 183 33.18 8.57 -28.11
CA ILE A 183 34.54 9.10 -27.94
C ILE A 183 35.57 7.96 -27.95
N PHE A 184 35.32 6.88 -27.21
CA PHE A 184 36.25 5.75 -27.10
C PHE A 184 36.45 5.02 -28.44
N PHE A 185 35.36 4.61 -29.09
CA PHE A 185 35.44 3.92 -30.38
C PHE A 185 35.91 4.84 -31.51
N GLY A 186 35.50 6.12 -31.48
CA GLY A 186 36.05 7.12 -32.38
C GLY A 186 37.56 7.22 -32.24
N PHE A 187 38.08 7.32 -31.01
CA PHE A 187 39.52 7.42 -30.75
C PHE A 187 40.28 6.19 -31.27
N MET A 188 39.73 4.98 -31.08
CA MET A 188 40.30 3.75 -31.62
C MET A 188 40.37 3.75 -33.15
N ILE A 189 39.29 4.16 -33.82
CA ILE A 189 39.25 4.28 -35.29
C ILE A 189 40.23 5.35 -35.79
N GLY A 190 40.32 6.48 -35.08
CA GLY A 190 41.33 7.51 -35.34
C GLY A 190 42.76 6.96 -35.26
N PHE A 191 43.06 6.16 -34.23
CA PHE A 191 44.40 5.57 -34.06
C PHE A 191 44.74 4.57 -35.18
N VAL A 192 43.78 3.74 -35.59
CA VAL A 192 43.94 2.81 -36.72
C VAL A 192 44.17 3.58 -38.03
N ALA A 193 43.41 4.66 -38.27
CA ALA A 193 43.61 5.51 -39.45
C ALA A 193 44.98 6.21 -39.43
N ALA A 194 45.41 6.73 -38.29
CA ALA A 194 46.71 7.35 -38.11
C ALA A 194 47.85 6.37 -38.43
N PHE A 195 47.73 5.12 -37.97
CA PHE A 195 48.73 4.08 -38.23
C PHE A 195 48.73 3.68 -39.72
N ALA A 196 47.55 3.44 -40.31
CA ALA A 196 47.44 3.03 -41.71
C ALA A 196 47.98 4.09 -42.70
N TYR A 197 47.61 5.36 -42.53
CA TYR A 197 48.00 6.44 -43.45
C TYR A 197 49.33 7.11 -43.07
N GLY A 198 49.67 7.16 -41.79
CA GLY A 198 50.94 7.71 -41.31
C GLY A 198 52.13 6.80 -41.63
N ALA A 199 51.97 5.48 -41.46
CA ALA A 199 53.04 4.52 -41.80
C ALA A 199 53.29 4.47 -43.31
N SER A 200 52.24 4.63 -44.13
CA SER A 200 52.36 4.60 -45.59
C SER A 200 52.98 5.87 -46.19
N SER A 201 52.86 7.02 -45.53
CA SER A 201 53.28 8.31 -46.11
C SER A 201 54.59 8.87 -45.54
N GLN A 202 55.13 8.27 -44.46
CA GLN A 202 56.27 8.76 -43.68
C GLN A 202 56.14 10.24 -43.21
N ASN A 203 54.95 10.82 -43.35
CA ASN A 203 54.65 12.21 -43.07
C ASN A 203 53.75 12.30 -41.83
N PHE A 204 54.33 12.77 -40.74
CA PHE A 204 53.63 12.91 -39.46
C PHE A 204 52.33 13.74 -39.54
N LEU A 205 52.34 14.81 -40.35
CA LEU A 205 51.16 15.67 -40.56
C LEU A 205 49.99 14.94 -41.24
N ILE A 206 50.28 14.00 -42.14
CA ILE A 206 49.25 13.19 -42.82
C ILE A 206 48.65 12.17 -41.84
N GLY A 207 49.48 11.56 -40.98
CA GLY A 207 49.02 10.69 -39.90
C GLY A 207 48.12 11.42 -38.89
N LEU A 208 48.46 12.65 -38.51
CA LEU A 208 47.62 13.50 -37.66
C LEU A 208 46.29 13.89 -38.33
N GLY A 209 46.32 14.24 -39.62
CA GLY A 209 45.10 14.51 -40.37
C GLY A 209 44.18 13.29 -40.44
N ALA A 210 44.74 12.11 -40.71
CA ALA A 210 44.01 10.84 -40.74
C ALA A 210 43.44 10.46 -39.36
N PHE A 211 44.17 10.76 -38.28
CA PHE A 211 43.67 10.59 -36.91
C PHE A 211 42.40 11.40 -36.65
N VAL A 212 42.43 12.70 -36.95
CA VAL A 212 41.30 13.60 -36.69
C VAL A 212 40.08 13.21 -37.53
N VAL A 213 40.27 12.90 -38.82
CA VAL A 213 39.19 12.47 -39.70
C VAL A 213 38.62 11.12 -39.26
N GLY A 214 39.48 10.15 -38.93
CA GLY A 214 39.07 8.84 -38.42
C GLY A 214 38.34 8.94 -37.08
N TRP A 215 38.75 9.85 -36.21
CA TRP A 215 38.09 10.08 -34.93
C TRP A 215 36.67 10.63 -35.10
N ILE A 216 36.50 11.66 -35.94
CA ILE A 216 35.18 12.26 -36.20
C ILE A 216 34.26 11.26 -36.91
N ALA A 217 34.77 10.55 -37.92
CA ALA A 217 34.01 9.53 -38.64
C ALA A 217 33.61 8.37 -37.70
N GLY A 218 34.55 7.88 -36.90
CA GLY A 218 34.27 6.81 -35.94
C GLY A 218 33.27 7.21 -34.85
N ALA A 219 33.39 8.42 -34.30
CA ALA A 219 32.47 8.94 -33.29
C ALA A 219 31.05 9.13 -33.84
N THR A 220 30.90 9.65 -35.07
CA THR A 220 29.58 9.83 -35.70
C THR A 220 28.92 8.50 -36.06
N CYS A 221 29.68 7.55 -36.63
CA CYS A 221 29.19 6.22 -36.98
C CYS A 221 28.78 5.39 -35.76
N THR A 222 29.34 5.65 -34.58
CA THR A 222 29.00 4.91 -33.35
C THR A 222 27.94 5.61 -32.51
N PHE A 223 27.91 6.95 -32.50
CA PHE A 223 26.91 7.72 -31.77
C PHE A 223 25.50 7.48 -32.32
N VAL A 224 25.32 7.52 -33.65
CA VAL A 224 23.99 7.40 -34.28
C VAL A 224 23.31 6.06 -33.97
N PRO A 225 23.94 4.89 -34.19
CA PRO A 225 23.32 3.59 -33.86
C PRO A 225 23.07 3.42 -32.36
N THR A 226 24.00 3.88 -31.52
CA THR A 226 23.86 3.79 -30.05
C THR A 226 22.70 4.65 -29.56
N TYR A 227 22.56 5.86 -30.10
CA TYR A 227 21.45 6.77 -29.79
C TYR A 227 20.10 6.18 -30.22
N LEU A 228 20.02 5.61 -31.43
CA LEU A 228 18.80 4.94 -31.91
C LEU A 228 18.45 3.72 -31.05
N LEU A 229 19.42 2.91 -30.66
CA LEU A 229 19.21 1.74 -29.81
C LEU A 229 18.73 2.15 -28.41
N ILE A 230 19.30 3.19 -27.81
CA ILE A 230 18.85 3.73 -26.52
C ILE A 230 17.41 4.23 -26.62
N ASN A 231 17.08 5.01 -27.66
CA ASN A 231 15.71 5.48 -27.85
C ASN A 231 14.74 4.32 -28.08
N PHE A 232 15.14 3.28 -28.79
CA PHE A 232 14.34 2.08 -28.96
C PHE A 232 14.11 1.35 -27.62
N VAL A 233 15.15 1.16 -26.81
CA VAL A 233 15.02 0.53 -25.48
C VAL A 233 14.15 1.38 -24.55
N VAL A 234 14.32 2.71 -24.57
CA VAL A 234 13.46 3.63 -23.81
C VAL A 234 12.02 3.55 -24.32
N ALA A 235 11.79 3.55 -25.63
CA ALA A 235 10.47 3.44 -26.24
C ALA A 235 9.78 2.10 -25.93
N VAL A 236 10.52 1.00 -25.93
CA VAL A 236 9.99 -0.31 -25.53
C VAL A 236 9.64 -0.29 -24.04
N LYS A 237 10.51 0.22 -23.18
CA LYS A 237 10.23 0.33 -21.73
C LYS A 237 9.06 1.27 -21.44
N THR A 238 8.94 2.40 -22.14
CA THR A 238 7.78 3.29 -22.01
C THR A 238 6.53 2.62 -22.53
N THR A 239 6.56 1.89 -23.64
CA THR A 239 5.39 1.20 -24.18
C THR A 239 4.92 0.09 -23.25
N VAL A 240 5.82 -0.75 -22.73
CA VAL A 240 5.48 -1.78 -21.73
C VAL A 240 4.95 -1.13 -20.45
N GLY A 241 5.59 -0.07 -19.95
CA GLY A 241 5.12 0.69 -18.80
C GLY A 241 3.78 1.37 -19.01
N VAL A 242 3.50 1.86 -20.23
CA VAL A 242 2.21 2.44 -20.62
C VAL A 242 1.15 1.35 -20.72
N ILE A 243 1.45 0.16 -21.26
CA ILE A 243 0.49 -0.95 -21.30
C ILE A 243 0.09 -1.36 -19.88
N ASP A 244 1.06 -1.58 -18.99
CA ASP A 244 0.81 -1.89 -17.58
C ASP A 244 0.01 -0.76 -16.90
N MET A 245 0.40 0.50 -17.14
CA MET A 245 -0.35 1.66 -16.65
C MET A 245 -1.78 1.72 -17.22
N THR A 246 -2.00 1.43 -18.50
CA THR A 246 -3.33 1.50 -19.13
C THR A 246 -4.27 0.41 -18.60
N ALA A 247 -3.78 -0.81 -18.42
CA ALA A 247 -4.53 -1.88 -17.78
C ALA A 247 -4.91 -1.47 -16.35
N ASN A 248 -3.94 -0.97 -15.59
CA ASN A 248 -4.16 -0.51 -14.22
C ASN A 248 -5.09 0.71 -14.16
N THR A 249 -5.01 1.65 -15.11
CA THR A 249 -5.89 2.83 -15.17
C THR A 249 -7.31 2.49 -15.59
N HIS A 250 -7.53 1.46 -16.42
CA HIS A 250 -8.87 1.03 -16.78
C HIS A 250 -9.59 0.52 -15.53
N ASP A 251 -8.94 -0.39 -14.81
CA ASP A 251 -9.41 -0.97 -13.57
C ASP A 251 -9.65 0.08 -12.48
N ILE A 252 -8.68 0.99 -12.27
CA ILE A 252 -8.80 2.11 -11.33
C ILE A 252 -9.95 3.04 -11.73
N ARG A 253 -10.11 3.37 -13.01
CA ARG A 253 -11.19 4.26 -13.48
C ARG A 253 -12.56 3.62 -13.31
N VAL A 254 -12.68 2.31 -13.54
CA VAL A 254 -13.92 1.56 -13.29
C VAL A 254 -14.22 1.57 -11.79
N ALA A 255 -13.21 1.31 -10.95
CA ALA A 255 -13.34 1.38 -9.50
C ALA A 255 -13.78 2.79 -9.03
N GLU A 256 -13.15 3.86 -9.51
CA GLU A 256 -13.52 5.24 -9.18
C GLU A 256 -14.97 5.58 -9.52
N ARG A 257 -15.46 5.15 -10.69
CA ARG A 257 -16.86 5.35 -11.07
C ARG A 257 -17.82 4.60 -10.14
N SER A 258 -17.43 3.40 -9.72
CA SER A 258 -18.25 2.55 -8.85
C SER A 258 -18.38 3.08 -7.42
N LYS A 259 -17.48 3.97 -6.96
CA LYS A 259 -17.57 4.60 -5.62
C LYS A 259 -18.90 5.30 -5.41
N GLY A 260 -19.32 6.12 -6.39
CA GLY A 260 -20.59 6.84 -6.34
C GLY A 260 -21.82 5.91 -6.43
N ASP A 261 -21.71 4.79 -7.14
CA ASP A 261 -22.77 3.77 -7.20
C ASP A 261 -22.93 3.07 -5.84
N MET A 262 -21.82 2.78 -5.16
CA MET A 262 -21.80 2.17 -3.84
C MET A 262 -22.42 3.07 -2.77
N GLU A 263 -22.02 4.34 -2.72
CA GLU A 263 -22.59 5.31 -1.77
C GLU A 263 -24.09 5.49 -1.99
N ARG A 264 -24.54 5.53 -3.26
CA ARG A 264 -25.96 5.55 -3.61
C ARG A 264 -26.68 4.29 -3.13
N ALA A 265 -26.12 3.10 -3.36
CA ALA A 265 -26.71 1.84 -2.92
C ALA A 265 -26.79 1.75 -1.38
N MET A 266 -25.76 2.22 -0.68
CA MET A 266 -25.68 2.19 0.79
C MET A 266 -26.55 3.23 1.48
N SER A 267 -26.83 4.37 0.83
CA SER A 267 -27.63 5.47 1.40
C SER A 267 -29.04 5.06 1.85
N ALA A 268 -29.59 3.97 1.29
CA ALA A 268 -30.88 3.41 1.68
C ALA A 268 -30.83 2.73 3.07
N TYR A 269 -29.68 2.19 3.47
CA TYR A 269 -29.48 1.46 4.71
C TYR A 269 -28.81 2.33 5.77
N ASP A 270 -27.80 3.08 5.36
CA ASP A 270 -26.94 3.85 6.24
C ASP A 270 -26.60 5.21 5.60
N LYS A 271 -27.23 6.27 6.11
CA LYS A 271 -27.03 7.65 5.61
C LYS A 271 -25.65 8.20 5.97
N ASP A 272 -25.00 7.65 6.98
CA ASP A 272 -23.68 8.06 7.47
C ASP A 272 -22.54 7.22 6.87
N PHE A 273 -22.87 6.33 5.93
CA PHE A 273 -21.87 5.54 5.22
C PHE A 273 -20.89 6.42 4.43
N SER A 274 -19.59 6.20 4.63
CA SER A 274 -18.53 6.77 3.82
C SER A 274 -17.75 5.66 3.13
N PHE A 275 -17.62 5.74 1.80
CA PHE A 275 -16.81 4.80 1.04
C PHE A 275 -15.37 4.79 1.54
N GLU A 276 -14.81 5.95 1.85
CA GLU A 276 -13.41 6.11 2.26
C GLU A 276 -13.10 5.45 3.61
N VAL A 277 -14.02 5.55 4.57
CA VAL A 277 -13.90 4.85 5.86
C VAL A 277 -14.05 3.35 5.65
N PHE A 278 -15.06 2.94 4.89
CA PHE A 278 -15.32 1.54 4.58
C PHE A 278 -14.15 0.87 3.86
N GLU A 279 -13.58 1.51 2.84
CA GLU A 279 -12.45 1.02 2.05
C GLU A 279 -11.26 0.65 2.94
N GLY A 280 -10.82 1.54 3.83
CA GLY A 280 -9.72 1.25 4.74
C GLY A 280 -10.03 0.13 5.75
N LYS A 281 -11.29 0.05 6.22
CA LYS A 281 -11.74 -1.05 7.10
C LYS A 281 -11.66 -2.40 6.40
N VAL A 282 -12.14 -2.49 5.16
CA VAL A 282 -12.07 -3.72 4.36
C VAL A 282 -10.63 -4.16 4.12
N LEU A 283 -9.74 -3.22 3.80
CA LEU A 283 -8.32 -3.52 3.61
C LEU A 283 -7.68 -4.04 4.90
N SER A 284 -7.93 -3.39 6.04
CA SER A 284 -7.43 -3.88 7.32
C SER A 284 -7.97 -5.27 7.66
N MET A 285 -9.26 -5.54 7.46
CA MET A 285 -9.84 -6.87 7.67
C MET A 285 -9.16 -7.92 6.79
N LEU A 286 -9.04 -7.64 5.49
CA LEU A 286 -8.39 -8.55 4.54
C LEU A 286 -6.95 -8.85 4.96
N GLN A 287 -6.16 -7.83 5.24
CA GLN A 287 -4.75 -7.97 5.61
C GLN A 287 -4.62 -8.72 6.95
N THR A 288 -5.43 -8.38 7.95
CA THR A 288 -5.45 -9.08 9.24
C THR A 288 -5.80 -10.57 9.09
N ILE A 289 -6.79 -10.91 8.24
CA ILE A 289 -7.16 -12.30 7.95
C ILE A 289 -6.04 -13.02 7.19
N ALA A 290 -5.44 -12.39 6.20
CA ALA A 290 -4.36 -12.98 5.41
C ALA A 290 -3.15 -13.33 6.28
N TYR A 291 -2.76 -12.41 7.16
CA TYR A 291 -1.61 -12.55 8.05
C TYR A 291 -1.88 -13.41 9.29
N SER A 292 -3.14 -13.62 9.69
CA SER A 292 -3.48 -14.47 10.83
C SER A 292 -3.08 -15.94 10.61
N GLU A 293 -2.41 -16.53 11.60
CA GLU A 293 -2.07 -17.97 11.61
C GLU A 293 -3.32 -18.85 11.76
N ASN A 294 -4.29 -18.38 12.56
CA ASN A 294 -5.54 -19.10 12.81
C ASN A 294 -6.74 -18.26 12.38
N ARG A 295 -7.14 -18.43 11.13
CA ARG A 295 -8.27 -17.70 10.52
C ARG A 295 -9.62 -18.15 11.07
N ALA A 296 -9.72 -19.38 11.61
CA ALA A 296 -10.96 -19.88 12.19
C ALA A 296 -11.38 -19.14 13.47
N GLU A 297 -10.39 -18.63 14.21
CA GLU A 297 -10.57 -17.83 15.43
C GLU A 297 -10.66 -16.32 15.16
N CYS A 298 -10.51 -15.88 13.91
CA CYS A 298 -10.62 -14.48 13.53
C CYS A 298 -12.09 -14.06 13.44
N ASN A 299 -12.53 -13.09 14.24
CA ASN A 299 -13.94 -12.67 14.20
C ASN A 299 -14.30 -11.86 12.95
N MET A 300 -13.31 -11.22 12.31
CA MET A 300 -13.45 -10.54 11.02
C MET A 300 -13.77 -11.49 9.86
N TYR A 301 -13.63 -12.82 10.04
CA TYR A 301 -13.96 -13.82 9.03
C TYR A 301 -14.99 -14.84 9.56
N VAL A 302 -16.15 -14.89 8.90
CA VAL A 302 -17.22 -15.84 9.22
C VAL A 302 -17.42 -16.91 8.14
N GLY A 303 -16.68 -16.82 7.05
CA GLY A 303 -16.67 -17.81 5.99
C GLY A 303 -16.16 -19.17 6.42
N LYS A 304 -16.42 -20.16 5.56
CA LYS A 304 -15.94 -21.54 5.70
C LYS A 304 -15.12 -21.99 4.49
N ASP A 305 -14.80 -21.08 3.58
CA ASP A 305 -14.02 -21.38 2.40
C ASP A 305 -12.56 -21.71 2.78
N ASP A 306 -11.91 -22.51 1.93
CA ASP A 306 -10.48 -22.77 2.04
C ASP A 306 -9.68 -21.52 1.63
N LEU A 307 -8.93 -20.99 2.59
CA LEU A 307 -8.08 -19.81 2.44
C LEU A 307 -6.58 -20.17 2.42
N SER A 308 -6.24 -21.45 2.15
CA SER A 308 -4.87 -21.94 2.04
C SER A 308 -3.98 -21.11 1.09
N PHE A 309 -4.58 -20.50 0.07
CA PHE A 309 -3.87 -19.64 -0.87
C PHE A 309 -3.26 -18.37 -0.22
N LEU A 310 -3.74 -17.97 0.96
CA LEU A 310 -3.21 -16.85 1.74
C LEU A 310 -2.00 -17.25 2.62
N ASP A 311 -1.69 -18.55 2.78
CA ASP A 311 -0.68 -19.02 3.74
C ASP A 311 0.76 -18.63 3.39
N ASP A 312 1.00 -18.46 2.11
CA ASP A 312 2.30 -18.09 1.56
C ASP A 312 2.42 -16.59 1.32
N ILE A 313 1.35 -15.82 1.52
CA ILE A 313 1.40 -14.37 1.42
C ILE A 313 2.15 -13.84 2.64
N ILE A 314 3.11 -12.96 2.38
CA ILE A 314 3.87 -12.25 3.40
C ILE A 314 3.56 -10.76 3.43
N ASP A 315 3.12 -10.18 2.32
CA ASP A 315 2.74 -8.77 2.20
C ASP A 315 1.65 -8.60 1.14
N ILE A 316 0.71 -7.70 1.40
CA ILE A 316 -0.42 -7.33 0.55
C ILE A 316 -0.40 -5.82 0.42
N GLU A 317 -0.12 -5.32 -0.78
CA GLU A 317 -0.10 -3.91 -1.07
C GLU A 317 -1.36 -3.49 -1.84
N TYR A 318 -2.07 -2.49 -1.32
CA TYR A 318 -3.25 -1.96 -1.99
C TYR A 318 -2.84 -1.05 -3.16
N ARG A 319 -3.51 -1.18 -4.31
CA ARG A 319 -3.18 -0.37 -5.50
C ARG A 319 -3.98 0.92 -5.63
N GLY A 320 -4.71 1.32 -4.59
CA GLY A 320 -5.50 2.55 -4.56
C GLY A 320 -6.90 2.46 -5.18
N ALA A 321 -7.34 1.25 -5.55
CA ALA A 321 -8.66 1.04 -6.16
C ALA A 321 -9.41 -0.15 -5.58
N MET A 322 -10.69 0.07 -5.29
CA MET A 322 -11.66 -0.93 -4.89
C MET A 322 -12.93 -0.71 -5.71
N GLN A 323 -13.35 -1.73 -6.43
CA GLN A 323 -14.52 -1.69 -7.28
C GLN A 323 -15.73 -2.28 -6.54
N PHE A 324 -16.82 -1.53 -6.53
CA PHE A 324 -18.12 -2.05 -6.13
C PHE A 324 -18.72 -2.92 -7.24
N ILE A 325 -19.10 -4.15 -6.91
CA ILE A 325 -19.71 -5.10 -7.84
C ILE A 325 -21.22 -5.12 -7.66
N LYS A 326 -21.70 -5.40 -6.45
CA LYS A 326 -23.13 -5.47 -6.15
C LYS A 326 -23.41 -5.35 -4.65
N CYS A 327 -24.65 -4.97 -4.34
CA CYS A 327 -25.23 -4.95 -3.01
C CYS A 327 -26.54 -5.74 -3.05
N THR A 328 -26.70 -6.70 -2.14
CA THR A 328 -27.91 -7.54 -2.04
C THR A 328 -28.25 -7.79 -0.58
N THR A 329 -29.52 -8.00 -0.25
CA THR A 329 -29.94 -8.33 1.11
C THR A 329 -30.55 -9.72 1.14
N ILE A 330 -30.10 -10.56 2.07
CA ILE A 330 -30.55 -11.94 2.25
C ILE A 330 -30.87 -12.10 3.74
N ASP A 331 -32.12 -12.42 4.08
CA ASP A 331 -32.57 -12.66 5.47
C ASP A 331 -32.21 -11.55 6.47
N GLY A 332 -32.27 -10.28 6.04
CA GLY A 332 -31.92 -9.12 6.86
C GLY A 332 -30.41 -8.89 7.03
N ILE A 333 -29.58 -9.66 6.33
CA ILE A 333 -28.13 -9.46 6.24
C ILE A 333 -27.82 -8.81 4.90
N LEU A 334 -27.14 -7.67 4.95
CA LEU A 334 -26.64 -6.95 3.80
C LEU A 334 -25.34 -7.60 3.32
N HIS A 335 -25.30 -7.99 2.06
CA HIS A 335 -24.14 -8.51 1.34
C HIS A 335 -23.60 -7.47 0.38
N LEU A 336 -22.33 -7.14 0.54
CA LEU A 336 -21.64 -6.13 -0.23
C LEU A 336 -20.42 -6.77 -0.90
N VAL A 337 -20.51 -6.94 -2.22
CA VAL A 337 -19.47 -7.59 -3.00
C VAL A 337 -18.58 -6.51 -3.62
N VAL A 338 -17.30 -6.57 -3.29
CA VAL A 338 -16.28 -5.64 -3.77
C VAL A 338 -15.09 -6.40 -4.35
N LYS A 339 -14.36 -5.74 -5.25
CA LYS A 339 -13.09 -6.23 -5.79
C LYS A 339 -11.98 -5.29 -5.38
N ALA A 340 -10.99 -5.80 -4.66
CA ALA A 340 -9.78 -5.07 -4.26
C ALA A 340 -8.65 -5.37 -5.26
N TYR A 341 -7.98 -4.31 -5.73
CA TYR A 341 -6.83 -4.42 -6.63
C TYR A 341 -5.54 -4.40 -5.81
N LEU A 342 -4.74 -5.48 -5.89
CA LEU A 342 -3.62 -5.73 -4.98
C LEU A 342 -2.32 -6.08 -5.72
N ASP A 343 -1.20 -5.81 -5.06
CA ASP A 343 0.14 -6.27 -5.41
C ASP A 343 0.67 -7.11 -4.23
N ASP A 344 0.54 -8.43 -4.35
CA ASP A 344 0.84 -9.37 -3.28
C ASP A 344 2.29 -9.88 -3.37
N VAL A 345 2.91 -10.16 -2.23
CA VAL A 345 4.21 -10.82 -2.15
C VAL A 345 4.05 -12.18 -1.51
N TYR A 346 4.42 -13.21 -2.25
CA TYR A 346 4.47 -14.59 -1.80
C TYR A 346 5.86 -14.98 -1.37
N TYR A 347 5.96 -15.83 -0.35
CA TYR A 347 7.19 -16.49 0.06
C TYR A 347 7.00 -18.01 0.05
N ARG A 348 7.70 -18.69 -0.88
CA ARG A 348 7.65 -20.15 -1.06
C ARG A 348 9.04 -20.69 -1.31
N ALA A 349 9.41 -21.73 -0.56
CA ALA A 349 10.67 -22.46 -0.76
C ALA A 349 11.94 -21.56 -0.80
N GLY A 350 11.99 -20.49 0.00
CA GLY A 350 13.14 -19.57 0.05
C GLY A 350 13.13 -18.47 -1.01
N GLU A 351 12.09 -18.40 -1.85
CA GLU A 351 11.95 -17.40 -2.90
C GLU A 351 10.76 -16.47 -2.63
N PHE A 352 10.98 -15.18 -2.90
CA PHE A 352 9.93 -14.17 -2.89
C PHE A 352 9.41 -13.94 -4.30
N LYS A 353 8.09 -13.88 -4.46
CA LYS A 353 7.44 -13.62 -5.73
C LYS A 353 6.36 -12.55 -5.58
N GLY A 354 6.57 -11.41 -6.24
CA GLY A 354 5.53 -10.40 -6.40
C GLY A 354 4.51 -10.82 -7.46
N VAL A 355 3.22 -10.73 -7.16
CA VAL A 355 2.12 -11.09 -8.05
C VAL A 355 1.08 -9.97 -8.00
N LYS A 356 0.73 -9.42 -9.17
CA LYS A 356 -0.42 -8.53 -9.28
C LYS A 356 -1.68 -9.38 -9.38
N GLU A 357 -2.57 -9.29 -8.42
CA GLU A 357 -3.84 -10.03 -8.43
C GLU A 357 -4.94 -9.27 -7.71
N ASN A 358 -6.19 -9.70 -7.94
CA ASN A 358 -7.35 -9.02 -7.39
C ASN A 358 -8.16 -10.01 -6.55
N PHE A 359 -8.65 -9.56 -5.40
CA PHE A 359 -9.53 -10.36 -4.55
C PHE A 359 -10.96 -9.84 -4.62
N ILE A 360 -11.89 -10.76 -4.80
CA ILE A 360 -13.33 -10.52 -4.68
C ILE A 360 -13.74 -10.89 -3.25
N LEU A 361 -14.31 -9.91 -2.56
CA LEU A 361 -14.73 -10.02 -1.16
C LEU A 361 -16.24 -9.92 -1.09
N ASP A 362 -16.89 -10.87 -0.41
CA ASP A 362 -18.29 -10.72 0.05
C ASP A 362 -18.26 -10.32 1.52
N ILE A 363 -18.77 -9.12 1.79
CA ILE A 363 -18.69 -8.48 3.09
C ILE A 363 -20.11 -8.29 3.59
N ILE A 364 -20.36 -8.76 4.82
CA ILE A 364 -21.68 -8.80 5.40
C ILE A 364 -21.80 -7.92 6.63
N ARG A 365 -23.02 -7.43 6.85
CA ARG A 365 -23.45 -6.71 8.05
C ARG A 365 -24.95 -6.84 8.21
N ASP A 366 -25.45 -6.83 9.44
CA ASP A 366 -26.90 -6.71 9.67
C ASP A 366 -27.44 -5.40 9.05
N GLU A 367 -28.54 -5.47 8.31
CA GLU A 367 -29.15 -4.30 7.64
C GLU A 367 -29.57 -3.19 8.63
N LYS A 368 -29.83 -3.55 9.89
CA LYS A 368 -30.25 -2.62 10.95
C LYS A 368 -29.05 -1.99 11.65
N ALA A 369 -27.85 -2.53 11.48
CA ALA A 369 -26.65 -1.97 12.06
C ALA A 369 -26.28 -0.67 11.32
N LYS A 370 -26.34 0.45 12.04
CA LYS A 370 -25.98 1.77 11.51
C LYS A 370 -24.56 2.14 11.88
N THR A 371 -23.86 2.84 10.99
CA THR A 371 -22.60 3.50 11.32
C THR A 371 -22.85 4.46 12.47
N GLN A 372 -22.13 4.25 13.55
CA GLN A 372 -22.31 5.04 14.76
C GLN A 372 -21.59 6.36 14.57
N VAL A 373 -22.37 7.42 14.41
CA VAL A 373 -21.79 8.75 14.33
C VAL A 373 -21.24 9.17 15.68
N GLU A 374 -21.95 8.99 16.78
CA GLU A 374 -21.54 9.50 18.10
C GLU A 374 -20.32 8.75 18.68
N PHE A 375 -19.31 9.50 19.16
CA PHE A 375 -18.13 8.92 19.83
C PHE A 375 -18.55 8.36 21.18
N SER A 376 -19.07 7.13 21.18
CA SER A 376 -19.34 6.35 22.37
C SER A 376 -18.52 5.08 22.30
N PRO A 377 -17.30 5.05 22.89
CA PRO A 377 -16.47 3.87 22.89
C PRO A 377 -17.21 2.73 23.56
N ARG A 378 -17.61 1.74 22.77
CA ARG A 378 -18.32 0.57 23.29
C ARG A 378 -17.30 -0.38 23.86
N ALA A 379 -17.31 -0.53 25.18
CA ALA A 379 -16.59 -1.61 25.84
C ALA A 379 -17.07 -2.94 25.24
N VAL A 380 -16.11 -3.73 24.75
CA VAL A 380 -16.40 -5.09 24.30
C VAL A 380 -16.57 -5.97 25.51
N ASN A 381 -17.80 -6.22 25.91
CA ASN A 381 -18.08 -7.15 27.00
C ASN A 381 -18.66 -8.44 26.45
N CYS A 382 -18.15 -9.57 26.91
CA CYS A 382 -18.76 -10.86 26.64
C CYS A 382 -20.21 -10.85 27.17
N PRO A 383 -21.22 -11.22 26.37
CA PRO A 383 -22.60 -11.23 26.83
C PRO A 383 -22.85 -12.22 27.98
N THR A 384 -22.03 -13.27 28.09
CA THR A 384 -22.20 -14.32 29.10
C THR A 384 -21.46 -14.02 30.40
N CYS A 385 -20.16 -13.71 30.33
CA CYS A 385 -19.32 -13.56 31.53
C CYS A 385 -18.88 -12.11 31.81
N ALA A 386 -19.34 -11.15 31.00
CA ALA A 386 -18.99 -9.73 31.07
C ALA A 386 -17.48 -9.41 30.97
N SER A 387 -16.61 -10.41 30.76
CA SER A 387 -15.18 -10.18 30.60
C SER A 387 -14.93 -9.34 29.36
N THR A 388 -13.97 -8.43 29.45
CA THR A 388 -13.53 -7.65 28.30
C THR A 388 -12.45 -8.37 27.51
N PHE A 389 -12.55 -8.32 26.18
CA PHE A 389 -11.53 -8.83 25.26
C PHE A 389 -11.66 -8.12 23.92
N ASP A 390 -10.67 -8.30 23.05
CA ASP A 390 -10.72 -7.79 21.68
C ASP A 390 -11.59 -8.71 20.80
N ALA A 391 -12.86 -8.33 20.63
CA ALA A 391 -13.80 -9.08 19.80
C ALA A 391 -13.68 -8.81 18.31
N VAL A 392 -12.82 -7.87 17.88
CA VAL A 392 -12.56 -7.69 16.46
C VAL A 392 -11.62 -8.80 15.99
N VAL A 393 -10.58 -9.08 16.77
CA VAL A 393 -9.62 -10.13 16.45
C VAL A 393 -10.09 -11.51 16.90
N LYS A 394 -10.65 -11.64 18.11
CA LYS A 394 -10.98 -12.95 18.70
C LYS A 394 -12.47 -13.27 18.59
N LYS A 395 -12.78 -14.41 17.97
CA LYS A 395 -14.14 -14.92 17.79
C LYS A 395 -14.77 -15.47 19.06
N HIS A 396 -13.98 -16.08 19.93
CA HIS A 396 -14.43 -16.63 21.20
C HIS A 396 -13.88 -15.82 22.37
N CYS A 397 -14.72 -15.62 23.39
CA CYS A 397 -14.31 -15.02 24.65
C CYS A 397 -13.21 -15.89 25.30
N PRO A 398 -12.01 -15.34 25.60
CA PRO A 398 -10.94 -16.11 26.21
C PRO A 398 -11.27 -16.66 27.61
N ASN A 399 -12.22 -16.04 28.31
CA ASN A 399 -12.57 -16.40 29.68
C ASN A 399 -13.64 -17.50 29.76
N CYS A 400 -14.67 -17.46 28.89
CA CYS A 400 -15.79 -18.41 28.96
C CYS A 400 -16.04 -19.21 27.67
N GLY A 401 -15.27 -18.96 26.60
CA GLY A 401 -15.42 -19.64 25.31
C GLY A 401 -16.67 -19.25 24.51
N THR A 402 -17.54 -18.35 25.02
CA THR A 402 -18.73 -17.91 24.28
C THR A 402 -18.32 -17.19 23.00
N ARG A 403 -18.93 -17.57 21.88
CA ARG A 403 -18.74 -16.91 20.59
C ARG A 403 -19.32 -15.49 20.63
N TYR A 404 -18.56 -14.52 20.14
CA TYR A 404 -19.00 -13.15 19.99
C TYR A 404 -19.52 -12.90 18.58
N ASP A 405 -20.75 -12.43 18.47
CA ASP A 405 -21.33 -12.08 17.17
C ASP A 405 -20.93 -10.65 16.77
N LEU A 406 -20.02 -10.55 15.80
CA LEU A 406 -19.57 -9.27 15.24
C LEU A 406 -20.51 -8.76 14.14
N VAL A 407 -21.18 -9.65 13.40
CA VAL A 407 -21.97 -9.32 12.19
C VAL A 407 -23.14 -8.40 12.52
N SER A 408 -23.75 -8.57 13.70
CA SER A 408 -24.83 -7.72 14.19
C SER A 408 -24.40 -6.30 14.56
N LYS A 409 -23.09 -6.03 14.65
CA LYS A 409 -22.54 -4.74 15.08
C LYS A 409 -21.72 -4.07 13.99
N GLU A 410 -20.92 -4.84 13.26
CA GLU A 410 -19.90 -4.36 12.35
C GLU A 410 -19.79 -5.20 11.07
N TRP A 411 -19.13 -4.61 10.07
CA TRP A 411 -18.78 -5.30 8.83
C TRP A 411 -17.85 -6.50 9.11
N THR A 412 -18.13 -7.61 8.44
CA THR A 412 -17.37 -8.86 8.56
C THR A 412 -17.23 -9.51 7.19
N ILE A 413 -16.09 -10.15 6.90
CA ILE A 413 -15.88 -10.83 5.63
C ILE A 413 -16.49 -12.23 5.69
N LEU A 414 -17.41 -12.51 4.76
CA LEU A 414 -18.00 -13.84 4.56
C LEU A 414 -17.18 -14.68 3.60
N LYS A 415 -16.62 -14.07 2.54
CA LYS A 415 -15.95 -14.81 1.48
C LYS A 415 -14.79 -14.02 0.89
N ILE A 416 -13.69 -14.71 0.59
CA ILE A 416 -12.52 -14.17 -0.10
C ILE A 416 -12.21 -15.10 -1.28
N GLN A 417 -12.19 -14.56 -2.49
CA GLN A 417 -11.85 -15.33 -3.69
C GLN A 417 -10.81 -14.60 -4.52
N LYS A 418 -9.84 -15.34 -5.05
CA LYS A 418 -8.99 -14.81 -6.12
C LYS A 418 -9.80 -14.64 -7.39
N GLU A 419 -9.65 -13.49 -8.05
CA GLU A 419 -10.13 -13.31 -9.40
C GLU A 419 -9.27 -14.18 -10.32
N ILE A 420 -9.86 -15.27 -10.84
CA ILE A 420 -9.22 -16.07 -11.88
C ILE A 420 -9.24 -15.23 -13.16
N PRO A 421 -8.09 -14.93 -13.79
CA PRO A 421 -8.07 -14.22 -15.06
C PRO A 421 -8.93 -15.02 -16.04
N GLN A 422 -9.97 -14.40 -16.59
CA GLN A 422 -10.68 -15.00 -17.72
C GLN A 422 -9.64 -15.16 -18.84
N GLN A 423 -9.28 -16.41 -19.16
CA GLN A 423 -8.54 -16.72 -20.38
C GLN A 423 -9.38 -16.18 -21.54
N LYS A 424 -8.97 -15.03 -22.07
CA LYS A 424 -9.50 -14.49 -23.32
C LYS A 424 -8.80 -15.16 -24.49
#